data_AF-A0AAW9ILW6-F1
#
_entry.id   AF-A0AAW9ILW6-F1
#
_cell.length_a   1.000
_cell.length_b   1.000
_cell.length_c   1.000
_cell.angle_alpha   90.00
_cell.angle_beta   90.00
_cell.angle_gamma   90.00
#
_symmetry.space_group_name_H-M   'P 1'
#
loop_
_entity.id
_entity.type
_entity.pdbx_description
1 polymer ?
#
loop_
_entity_poly.entity_id
_entity_poly.type
_entity_poly.pdbx_seq_one_letter_code
_entity_poly.pdbx_strand_id
1 'polypeptide(L)'
;VGVGEVLAKELEEGYGISVIHDKTNHSVVYNDSYKRSNETLKKYLNEYGDFDLIIDLHRDGVDGAKAATLKNSYTINLNDQNLAKMMFVIGENSATYESNKALTDKLNGIGNNLFPGLRKPT
;
A
#
# COMPACT_ATOMS: atom_id res chain seq x y z
N VAL A 1 4.77 -6.10 -15.37
CA VAL A 1 5.09 -4.98 -14.45
C VAL A 1 4.00 -4.92 -13.39
N GLY A 2 4.34 -4.99 -12.10
CA GLY A 2 3.38 -4.89 -11.00
C GLY A 2 3.42 -3.49 -10.36
N VAL A 3 2.39 -3.12 -9.58
CA VAL A 3 2.29 -1.79 -8.95
C VAL A 3 3.50 -1.47 -8.08
N GLY A 4 4.01 -2.45 -7.31
CA GLY A 4 5.21 -2.26 -6.48
C GLY A 4 6.47 -1.95 -7.28
N GLU A 5 6.60 -2.52 -8.49
CA GLU A 5 7.73 -2.23 -9.39
C GLU A 5 7.69 -0.79 -9.90
N VAL A 6 6.49 -0.31 -10.27
CA VAL A 6 6.31 1.07 -10.73
C VAL A 6 6.58 2.05 -9.61
N LEU A 7 6.08 1.76 -8.40
CA LEU A 7 6.29 2.61 -7.23
C LEU A 7 7.78 2.72 -6.86
N ALA A 8 8.49 1.58 -6.79
CA ALA A 8 9.91 1.57 -6.48
C ALA A 8 10.71 2.37 -7.52
N LYS A 9 10.45 2.12 -8.81
CA LYS A 9 11.11 2.82 -9.91
C LYS A 9 10.88 4.34 -9.87
N GLU A 10 9.64 4.77 -9.63
CA GLU A 10 9.31 6.19 -9.58
C GLU A 10 10.02 6.89 -8.41
N LEU A 11 10.06 6.25 -7.24
CA LEU A 11 10.78 6.78 -6.07
C LEU A 11 12.28 6.89 -6.33
N GLU A 12 12.90 5.86 -6.92
CA GLU A 12 14.34 5.83 -7.19
C GLU A 12 14.74 6.77 -8.33
N GLU A 13 14.13 6.62 -9.50
CA GLU A 13 14.53 7.35 -10.71
C GLU A 13 13.91 8.75 -10.79
N GLY A 14 12.67 8.90 -10.33
CA GLY A 14 11.93 10.16 -10.41
C GLY A 14 12.24 11.11 -9.26
N TYR A 15 12.47 10.57 -8.06
CA TYR A 15 12.64 11.37 -6.84
C TYR A 15 13.99 11.19 -6.14
N GLY A 16 14.85 10.26 -6.59
CA GLY A 16 16.16 10.01 -5.98
C GLY A 16 16.09 9.38 -4.58
N ILE A 17 14.97 8.75 -4.24
CA ILE A 17 14.73 8.09 -2.95
C ILE A 17 15.18 6.64 -3.08
N SER A 18 16.09 6.18 -2.22
CA SER A 18 16.53 4.78 -2.21
C SER A 18 15.41 3.85 -1.75
N VAL A 19 15.18 2.73 -2.45
CA VAL A 19 14.08 1.80 -2.15
C VAL A 19 14.59 0.37 -1.97
N ILE A 20 14.06 -0.32 -0.96
CA ILE A 20 14.12 -1.78 -0.88
C ILE A 20 12.77 -2.33 -1.33
N HIS A 21 12.71 -2.93 -2.52
CA HIS A 21 11.52 -3.59 -3.03
C HIS A 21 11.59 -5.10 -2.76
N ASP A 22 11.12 -5.52 -1.58
CA ASP A 22 11.00 -6.94 -1.25
C ASP A 22 9.85 -7.59 -2.04
N LYS A 23 10.14 -8.72 -2.70
CA LYS A 23 9.21 -9.48 -3.56
C LYS A 23 8.91 -10.88 -3.01
N THR A 24 9.24 -11.12 -1.74
CA THR A 24 9.08 -12.43 -1.10
C THR A 24 7.60 -12.78 -1.00
N ASN A 25 7.22 -13.99 -1.42
CA ASN A 25 5.85 -14.47 -1.26
C ASN A 25 5.64 -14.98 0.17
N HIS A 26 5.00 -14.18 1.02
CA HIS A 26 4.67 -14.58 2.40
C HIS A 26 3.35 -15.38 2.50
N SER A 27 2.55 -15.47 1.44
CA SER A 27 1.23 -16.09 1.45
C SER A 27 1.23 -17.61 1.19
N VAL A 28 2.39 -18.27 1.21
CA VAL A 28 2.49 -19.74 1.04
C VAL A 28 1.62 -20.49 2.06
N VAL A 29 1.58 -19.98 3.30
CA VAL A 29 0.59 -20.37 4.31
C VAL A 29 -0.15 -19.11 4.68
N TYR A 30 -1.37 -18.94 4.16
CA TYR A 30 -2.13 -17.69 4.23
C TYR A 30 -2.25 -17.13 5.66
N ASN A 31 -2.53 -17.99 6.64
CA ASN A 31 -2.70 -17.59 8.04
C ASN A 31 -1.40 -17.12 8.70
N ASP A 32 -0.24 -17.45 8.13
CA ASP A 32 1.08 -17.06 8.64
C ASP A 32 1.68 -15.88 7.87
N SER A 33 0.96 -15.31 6.89
CA SER A 33 1.51 -14.31 5.97
C SER A 33 2.10 -13.10 6.71
N TYR A 34 1.34 -12.53 7.65
CA TYR A 34 1.79 -11.40 8.47
C TYR A 34 2.94 -11.76 9.41
N LYS A 35 3.00 -13.00 9.91
CA LYS A 35 4.11 -13.45 10.73
C LYS A 35 5.41 -13.48 9.90
N ARG A 36 5.34 -14.03 8.69
CA ARG A 36 6.49 -14.17 7.78
C ARG A 36 6.94 -12.83 7.20
N SER A 37 6.01 -11.93 6.88
CA SER A 37 6.36 -10.58 6.44
C SER A 37 7.04 -9.79 7.57
N ASN A 38 6.58 -9.94 8.82
CA ASN A 38 7.24 -9.34 9.98
C ASN A 38 8.67 -9.88 10.20
N GLU A 39 8.89 -11.19 10.04
CA GLU A 39 10.25 -11.76 10.09
C GLU A 39 11.18 -11.14 9.02
N THR A 40 10.64 -10.91 7.82
CA THR A 40 11.37 -10.25 6.72
C THR A 40 11.68 -8.79 7.04
N LEU A 41 10.70 -8.03 7.53
CA LEU A 41 10.88 -6.64 7.96
C LEU A 41 11.94 -6.54 9.07
N LYS A 42 11.91 -7.43 10.06
CA LYS A 42 12.92 -7.46 11.14
C LYS A 42 14.33 -7.69 10.62
N LYS A 43 14.50 -8.54 9.59
CA LYS A 43 15.81 -8.71 8.94
C LYS A 43 16.31 -7.38 8.38
N TYR A 44 15.46 -6.65 7.67
CA TYR A 44 15.83 -5.35 7.10
C TYR A 44 16.11 -4.29 8.17
N LEU A 45 15.30 -4.21 9.23
CA LEU A 45 15.56 -3.30 10.35
C LEU A 45 16.88 -3.63 11.06
N ASN A 46 17.22 -4.90 11.20
CA ASN A 46 18.51 -5.30 11.79
C ASN A 46 19.71 -4.93 10.88
N GLU A 47 19.53 -4.98 9.56
CA GLU A 47 20.58 -4.72 8.58
C GLU A 47 20.80 -3.22 8.32
N TYR A 48 19.71 -2.44 8.24
CA TYR A 48 19.72 -1.04 7.82
C TYR A 48 19.33 -0.05 8.93
N GLY A 49 18.85 -0.53 10.08
CA GLY A 49 18.39 0.30 11.18
C GLY A 49 16.91 0.68 11.04
N ASP A 50 16.65 1.93 10.65
CA ASP A 50 15.30 2.48 10.51
C ASP A 50 15.04 2.95 9.07
N PHE A 51 13.77 3.19 8.74
CA PHE A 51 13.34 3.65 7.42
C PHE A 51 12.43 4.88 7.56
N ASP A 52 12.56 5.83 6.64
CA ASP A 52 11.65 6.97 6.56
C ASP A 52 10.20 6.55 6.29
N LEU A 53 10.02 5.44 5.56
CA LEU A 53 8.72 4.88 5.22
C LEU A 53 8.79 3.38 4.98
N ILE A 54 7.84 2.64 5.56
CA ILE A 54 7.62 1.20 5.30
C ILE A 54 6.21 1.05 4.75
N ILE A 55 6.08 0.47 3.54
CA ILE A 55 4.79 0.27 2.87
C ILE A 55 4.56 -1.23 2.70
N ASP A 56 3.46 -1.71 3.27
CA ASP A 56 2.91 -3.02 2.96
C ASP A 56 1.87 -2.89 1.83
N LEU A 57 2.27 -3.22 0.59
CA LEU A 57 1.45 -3.00 -0.60
C LEU A 57 0.56 -4.22 -0.87
N HIS A 58 -0.69 -4.15 -0.43
CA HIS A 58 -1.68 -5.20 -0.62
C HIS A 58 -2.74 -4.89 -1.68
N ARG A 59 -3.34 -5.96 -2.23
CA ARG A 59 -4.55 -5.91 -3.05
C ARG A 59 -5.65 -6.73 -2.38
N ASP A 60 -6.84 -6.14 -2.27
CA ASP A 60 -8.00 -6.88 -1.78
C ASP A 60 -8.51 -7.89 -2.81
N GLY A 61 -8.63 -9.13 -2.35
CA GLY A 61 -9.36 -10.17 -3.07
C GLY A 61 -10.86 -9.99 -2.88
N VAL A 62 -11.62 -10.01 -3.98
CA VAL A 62 -13.08 -10.03 -3.95
C VAL A 62 -13.56 -11.33 -4.56
N ASP A 63 -14.50 -12.00 -3.89
CA ASP A 63 -15.19 -13.18 -4.43
C ASP A 63 -15.81 -12.83 -5.80
N GLY A 64 -15.57 -13.67 -6.80
CA GLY A 64 -16.04 -13.46 -8.17
C GLY A 64 -17.56 -13.24 -8.27
N ALA A 65 -18.35 -13.90 -7.42
CA ALA A 65 -19.80 -13.71 -7.39
C ALA A 65 -20.21 -12.29 -6.92
N LYS A 66 -19.38 -11.66 -6.08
CA LYS A 66 -19.57 -10.29 -5.56
C LYS A 66 -18.80 -9.23 -6.34
N ALA A 67 -17.85 -9.63 -7.19
CA ALA A 67 -16.99 -8.71 -7.91
C ALA A 67 -17.80 -7.75 -8.80
N ALA A 68 -18.83 -8.25 -9.48
CA ALA A 68 -19.68 -7.42 -10.34
C ALA A 68 -20.46 -6.36 -9.55
N THR A 69 -20.99 -6.71 -8.38
CA THR A 69 -21.78 -5.79 -7.54
C THR A 69 -20.90 -4.78 -6.80
N LEU A 70 -19.67 -5.16 -6.47
CA LEU A 70 -18.72 -4.32 -5.74
C LEU A 70 -17.82 -3.48 -6.65
N LYS A 71 -17.74 -3.77 -7.95
CA LYS A 71 -16.81 -3.13 -8.89
C LYS A 71 -16.83 -1.60 -8.76
N ASN A 72 -18.00 -0.99 -8.78
CA ASN A 72 -18.14 0.48 -8.69
C ASN A 72 -17.65 1.07 -7.36
N SER A 73 -17.61 0.29 -6.29
CA SER A 73 -17.06 0.70 -4.99
C SER A 73 -15.53 0.66 -4.96
N TYR A 74 -14.90 -0.19 -5.77
CA TYR A 74 -13.45 -0.40 -5.82
C TYR A 74 -12.77 0.18 -7.06
N THR A 75 -13.52 0.69 -8.03
CA THR A 75 -12.97 1.31 -9.24
C THR A 75 -13.49 2.73 -9.44
N ILE A 76 -12.72 3.53 -10.18
CA ILE A 76 -13.12 4.86 -10.65
C ILE A 76 -12.73 4.99 -12.13
N ASN A 77 -13.48 5.76 -12.90
CA ASN A 77 -13.03 6.23 -14.20
C ASN A 77 -12.47 7.65 -14.05
N LEU A 78 -11.19 7.84 -14.38
CA LEU A 78 -10.53 9.14 -14.41
C LEU A 78 -9.83 9.29 -15.76
N ASN A 79 -10.13 10.37 -16.49
CA ASN A 79 -9.55 10.65 -17.81
C ASN A 79 -9.63 9.45 -18.78
N ASP A 80 -10.83 8.85 -18.89
CA ASP A 80 -11.12 7.67 -19.71
C ASP A 80 -10.35 6.40 -19.31
N GLN A 81 -9.72 6.39 -18.14
CA GLN A 81 -9.03 5.23 -17.58
C GLN A 81 -9.78 4.65 -16.39
N ASN A 82 -10.04 3.34 -16.43
CA ASN A 82 -10.60 2.62 -15.29
C ASN A 82 -9.47 2.23 -14.34
N LEU A 83 -9.49 2.82 -13.14
CA LEU A 83 -8.48 2.66 -12.10
C LEU A 83 -9.06 1.92 -10.90
N ALA A 84 -8.24 1.10 -10.24
CA ALA A 84 -8.56 0.60 -8.91
C ALA A 84 -8.40 1.75 -7.90
N LYS A 85 -9.35 1.86 -6.98
CA LYS A 85 -9.22 2.80 -5.86
C LYS A 85 -8.18 2.28 -4.86
N MET A 86 -7.48 3.22 -4.24
CA MET A 86 -6.47 2.91 -3.21
C MET A 86 -6.95 3.29 -1.82
N MET A 87 -6.36 2.65 -0.81
CA MET A 87 -6.64 2.86 0.61
C MET A 87 -5.33 2.88 1.37
N PHE A 88 -5.29 3.68 2.45
CA PHE A 88 -4.22 3.61 3.43
C PHE A 88 -4.78 3.00 4.70
N VAL A 89 -4.19 1.90 5.15
CA VAL A 89 -4.63 1.15 6.33
C VAL A 89 -3.55 1.26 7.39
N ILE A 90 -3.93 1.67 8.59
CA ILE A 90 -3.04 1.79 9.75
C ILE A 90 -3.62 1.01 10.94
N GLY A 91 -2.75 0.42 11.75
CA GLY A 91 -3.16 -0.31 12.94
C GLY A 91 -3.37 0.62 14.13
N GLU A 92 -4.61 0.73 14.61
CA GLU A 92 -4.97 1.57 15.77
C GLU A 92 -4.28 1.17 17.08
N ASN A 93 -3.92 -0.12 17.22
CA ASN A 93 -3.22 -0.64 18.38
C ASN A 93 -1.69 -0.50 18.31
N SER A 94 -1.15 0.23 17.32
CA SER A 94 0.30 0.47 17.20
C SER A 94 0.75 1.59 18.14
N ALA A 95 1.92 1.45 18.76
CA ALA A 95 2.57 2.54 19.49
C ALA A 95 2.88 3.76 18.59
N THR A 96 2.97 3.56 17.28
CA THR A 96 3.20 4.60 16.26
C THR A 96 1.92 5.06 15.58
N TYR A 97 0.74 4.76 16.13
CA TYR A 97 -0.53 5.05 15.47
C TYR A 97 -0.68 6.54 15.13
N GLU A 98 -0.43 7.45 16.07
CA GLU A 98 -0.62 8.89 15.86
C GLU A 98 0.28 9.45 14.75
N SER A 99 1.56 9.04 14.71
CA SER A 99 2.48 9.46 13.64
C SER A 99 2.08 8.87 12.29
N ASN A 100 1.66 7.59 12.26
CA ASN A 100 1.18 6.94 11.05
C ASN A 100 -0.12 7.59 10.54
N LYS A 101 -1.01 7.99 11.45
CA LYS A 101 -2.25 8.69 11.13
C LYS A 101 -1.96 10.07 10.53
N ALA A 102 -1.09 10.85 11.15
CA ALA A 102 -0.73 12.17 10.63
C ALA A 102 -0.12 12.10 9.22
N LEU A 103 0.77 11.14 8.97
CA LEU A 103 1.33 10.90 7.64
C LEU A 103 0.25 10.46 6.64
N THR A 104 -0.61 9.52 7.04
CA THR A 104 -1.70 9.01 6.20
C THR A 104 -2.69 10.11 5.84
N ASP A 105 -3.05 10.99 6.79
CA ASP A 105 -3.94 12.13 6.54
C ASP A 105 -3.33 13.11 5.53
N LYS A 106 -2.02 13.35 5.61
CA LYS A 106 -1.30 14.17 4.62
C LYS A 106 -1.33 13.53 3.23
N LEU A 107 -1.02 12.23 3.13
CA LEU A 107 -1.08 11.48 1.87
C LEU A 107 -2.50 11.47 1.28
N ASN A 108 -3.51 11.31 2.13
CA ASN A 108 -4.92 11.41 1.75
C ASN A 108 -5.25 12.79 1.18
N GLY A 109 -4.80 13.86 1.83
CA GLY A 109 -4.99 15.24 1.35
C GLY A 109 -4.38 15.45 -0.03
N ILE A 110 -3.13 15.03 -0.22
CA ILE A 110 -2.43 15.12 -1.51
C ILE A 110 -3.17 14.32 -2.59
N GLY A 111 -3.51 13.06 -2.30
CA GLY A 111 -4.22 12.19 -3.24
C GLY A 111 -5.58 12.73 -3.65
N ASN A 112 -6.36 13.25 -2.69
CA ASN A 112 -7.67 13.84 -3.00
C ASN A 112 -7.56 15.14 -3.83
N ASN A 113 -6.50 15.93 -3.63
CA ASN A 113 -6.27 17.14 -4.43
C ASN A 113 -5.83 16.81 -5.87
N LEU A 114 -4.92 15.86 -6.04
CA LEU A 114 -4.38 15.49 -7.36
C LEU A 114 -5.33 14.59 -8.16
N PHE A 115 -5.99 13.66 -7.47
CA PHE A 115 -6.84 12.63 -8.09
C PHE A 115 -8.17 12.47 -7.31
N PRO A 116 -9.10 13.43 -7.42
CA PRO A 116 -10.38 13.38 -6.71
C PRO A 116 -11.12 12.05 -6.92
N GLY A 117 -11.48 11.37 -5.83
CA GLY A 117 -12.24 10.12 -5.85
C GLY A 117 -11.43 8.83 -6.08
N LEU A 118 -10.13 8.93 -6.40
CA LEU A 118 -9.26 7.75 -6.52
C LEU A 118 -9.08 7.02 -5.19
N ARG A 119 -9.09 7.76 -4.09
CA ARG A 119 -8.97 7.18 -2.76
C ARG A 119 -10.32 6.68 -2.24
N LYS A 120 -10.37 5.45 -1.74
CA LYS A 120 -11.52 4.91 -1.02
C LYS A 120 -11.43 5.24 0.49
N PRO A 121 -12.50 5.75 1.12
CA PRO A 121 -12.64 5.81 2.57
C PRO A 121 -12.41 4.47 3.27
N THR A 122 -11.52 4.53 4.26
CA THR A 122 -11.22 3.53 5.28
C THR A 122 -11.86 3.97 6.58
#